data_AF-A0A379WTC2-F1
#
_entry.id   AF-A0A379WTC2-F1
#
_cell.length_a   1.000
_cell.length_b   1.000
_cell.length_c   1.000
_cell.angle_alpha   90.00
_cell.angle_beta   90.00
_cell.angle_gamma   90.00
#
_symmetry.space_group_name_H-M   'P 1'
#
loop_
_entity.id
_entity.type
_entity.pdbx_description
1 polymer ?
#
loop_
_entity_poly.entity_id
_entity_poly.type
_entity_poly.pdbx_seq_one_letter_code
_entity_poly.pdbx_strand_id
1 'polypeptide(L)'
;MADSQFARPELPQLIATIRSDLLTRFQQDVVLRRMDAEVYSRVQAAAVHTLYGYIDYLARNMLPDMCDEEWLYRHAMIKRCPRKNAVSAKGFARWDGIAGTPEIPAGTQIQRDDQVTFTTLQTVKASGGLLRVPVIADVAGTAGNTDDGTALRLGTPITGIPSTGYADTLTGGADTEELETWRARVMERYYWIPQGGADPDYVIWAKEIAGITRAWTFRHYKGTGTVGVMVATSNPVNPAPGDDLVKAVRDHILPLAPVAGGGLFVFAATEKKHSGNSRTGQRYPGNSYCHYCGAKCADAA
;
A
#
# COMPACT_ATOMS: atom_id res chain seq x y z
N MET A 1 25.44 4.30 -0.25
CA MET A 1 26.35 5.45 0.03
C MET A 1 27.10 5.38 1.35
N ALA A 2 26.82 4.42 2.25
CA ALA A 2 27.51 4.30 3.54
C ALA A 2 29.03 4.00 3.42
N ASP A 3 29.49 3.44 2.30
CA ASP A 3 30.91 3.14 2.04
C ASP A 3 31.62 4.18 1.14
N SER A 4 30.96 5.30 0.83
CA SER A 4 31.64 6.41 0.17
C SER A 4 32.55 7.08 1.18
N GLN A 5 33.87 7.08 0.94
CA GLN A 5 34.85 7.81 1.76
C GLN A 5 34.65 9.33 1.70
N PHE A 6 33.74 9.82 0.85
CA PHE A 6 33.43 11.23 0.73
C PHE A 6 32.44 11.67 1.81
N ALA A 7 32.94 12.41 2.81
CA ALA A 7 32.13 13.16 3.75
C ALA A 7 31.97 14.60 3.25
N ARG A 8 30.73 15.09 3.14
CA ARG A 8 30.45 16.49 2.82
C ARG A 8 31.03 17.38 3.91
N PRO A 9 31.95 18.31 3.61
CA PRO A 9 32.51 19.20 4.62
C PRO A 9 31.45 20.18 5.13
N GLU A 10 31.47 20.44 6.43
CA GLU A 10 30.58 21.42 7.05
C GLU A 10 30.94 22.84 6.61
N LEU A 11 29.97 23.76 6.62
CA LEU A 11 30.18 25.14 6.17
C LEU A 11 31.41 25.82 6.83
N PRO A 12 31.65 25.72 8.16
CA PRO A 12 32.85 26.30 8.76
C PRO A 12 34.17 25.71 8.24
N GLN A 13 34.18 24.41 7.88
CA GLN A 13 35.36 23.75 7.32
C GLN A 13 35.62 24.22 5.88
N LEU A 14 34.57 24.40 5.07
CA LEU A 14 34.69 24.99 3.73
C LEU A 14 35.21 26.43 3.80
N ILE A 15 34.69 27.25 4.73
CA ILE A 15 35.17 28.62 4.94
C ILE A 15 36.66 28.58 5.28
N ALA A 16 37.08 27.75 6.24
CA ALA A 16 38.48 27.66 6.65
C ALA A 16 39.41 27.23 5.49
N THR A 17 38.97 26.25 4.70
CA THR A 17 39.74 25.70 3.58
C THR A 17 39.90 26.72 2.45
N ILE A 18 38.79 27.32 1.99
CA ILE A 18 38.81 28.32 0.91
C ILE A 18 39.56 29.57 1.36
N ARG A 19 39.38 29.99 2.62
CA ARG A 19 40.14 31.10 3.19
C ARG A 19 41.65 30.83 3.13
N SER A 20 42.09 29.63 3.53
CA SER A 20 43.50 29.27 3.49
C SER A 20 44.07 29.30 2.06
N ASP A 21 43.31 28.79 1.08
CA ASP A 21 43.74 28.80 -0.34
C ASP A 21 43.83 30.24 -0.88
N LEU A 22 42.82 31.07 -0.63
CA LEU A 22 42.81 32.47 -1.08
C LEU A 22 43.94 33.29 -0.45
N LEU A 23 44.16 33.18 0.87
CA LEU A 23 45.25 33.90 1.55
C LEU A 23 46.62 33.49 1.01
N THR A 24 46.82 32.20 0.75
CA THR A 24 48.07 31.67 0.18
C THR A 24 48.30 32.20 -1.24
N ARG A 25 47.27 32.19 -2.10
CA ARG A 25 47.39 32.65 -3.49
C ARG A 25 47.58 34.15 -3.62
N PHE A 26 46.97 34.93 -2.73
CA PHE A 26 47.14 36.38 -2.71
C PHE A 26 48.38 36.83 -1.92
N GLN A 27 49.14 35.90 -1.34
CA GLN A 27 50.33 36.19 -0.52
C GLN A 27 50.04 37.21 0.58
N GLN A 28 48.88 37.08 1.22
CA GLN A 28 48.40 38.00 2.26
C GLN A 28 48.60 37.40 3.65
N ASP A 29 49.55 37.96 4.40
CA ASP A 29 49.85 37.51 5.77
C ASP A 29 49.00 38.21 6.85
N VAL A 30 48.43 39.38 6.55
CA VAL A 30 47.66 40.19 7.51
C VAL A 30 46.16 39.93 7.34
N VAL A 31 45.55 39.25 8.31
CA VAL A 31 44.13 38.84 8.26
C VAL A 31 43.23 39.86 8.95
N LEU A 32 42.76 40.87 8.20
CA LEU A 32 41.69 41.76 8.69
C LEU A 32 40.32 41.10 8.52
N ARG A 33 39.45 41.17 9.54
CA ARG A 33 38.11 40.55 9.55
C ARG A 33 37.20 40.97 8.38
N ARG A 34 37.44 42.12 7.76
CA ARG A 34 36.64 42.69 6.65
C ARG A 34 37.45 42.83 5.36
N MET A 35 38.56 42.13 5.25
CA MET A 35 39.34 42.10 4.01
C MET A 35 38.53 41.41 2.91
N ASP A 36 38.69 41.85 1.67
CA ASP A 36 37.96 41.31 0.52
C ASP A 36 38.15 39.79 0.39
N ALA A 37 39.36 39.27 0.62
CA ALA A 37 39.62 37.83 0.62
C ALA A 37 38.80 37.06 1.68
N GLU A 38 38.60 37.63 2.87
CA GLU A 38 37.77 37.04 3.93
C GLU A 38 36.29 37.03 3.52
N VAL A 39 35.80 38.12 2.90
CA VAL A 39 34.42 38.20 2.40
C VAL A 39 34.20 37.22 1.25
N TYR A 40 35.09 37.19 0.26
CA TYR A 40 35.01 36.26 -0.87
C TYR A 40 35.07 34.80 -0.43
N SER A 41 35.94 34.45 0.53
CA SER A 41 36.01 33.08 1.05
C SER A 41 34.68 32.59 1.62
N ARG A 42 33.95 33.46 2.33
CA ARG A 42 32.65 33.13 2.93
C ARG A 42 31.55 33.02 1.87
N VAL A 43 31.52 33.94 0.92
CA VAL A 43 30.53 33.92 -0.17
C VAL A 43 30.73 32.66 -1.04
N GLN A 44 31.98 32.36 -1.41
CA GLN A 44 32.30 31.16 -2.19
C GLN A 44 32.02 29.88 -1.40
N ALA A 45 32.39 29.82 -0.11
CA ALA A 45 32.09 28.68 0.74
C ALA A 45 30.58 28.45 0.87
N ALA A 46 29.78 29.51 1.02
CA ALA A 46 28.32 29.41 1.07
C ALA A 46 27.75 28.87 -0.25
N ALA A 47 28.22 29.37 -1.41
CA ALA A 47 27.79 28.90 -2.73
C ALA A 47 28.18 27.43 -3.00
N VAL A 48 29.40 27.03 -2.60
CA VAL A 48 29.86 25.64 -2.72
C VAL A 48 29.08 24.72 -1.78
N HIS A 49 28.79 25.18 -0.56
CA HIS A 49 28.01 24.42 0.40
C HIS A 49 26.59 24.15 -0.11
N THR A 50 25.91 25.15 -0.68
CA THR A 50 24.58 24.94 -1.27
C THR A 50 24.62 24.00 -2.47
N LEU A 51 25.64 24.12 -3.32
CA LEU A 51 25.84 23.20 -4.46
C LEU A 51 26.06 21.75 -4.00
N TYR A 52 26.92 21.50 -3.01
CA TYR A 52 27.09 20.16 -2.45
C TYR A 52 25.82 19.62 -1.80
N GLY A 53 25.02 20.49 -1.17
CA GLY A 53 23.72 20.11 -0.63
C GLY A 53 22.75 19.66 -1.73
N TYR A 54 22.70 20.39 -2.84
CA TYR A 54 21.88 20.01 -3.98
C TYR A 54 22.36 18.71 -4.66
N ILE A 55 23.68 18.51 -4.78
CA ILE A 55 24.24 17.27 -5.32
C ILE A 55 23.93 16.08 -4.40
N ASP A 56 24.04 16.23 -3.08
CA ASP A 56 23.66 15.18 -2.12
C ASP A 56 22.17 14.83 -2.24
N TYR A 57 21.31 15.85 -2.32
CA TYR A 57 19.89 15.68 -2.57
C TYR A 57 19.61 14.90 -3.86
N LEU A 58 20.26 15.27 -4.97
CA LEU A 58 20.13 14.56 -6.24
C LEU A 58 20.63 13.13 -6.11
N ALA A 59 21.80 12.91 -5.51
CA ALA A 59 22.41 11.61 -5.40
C ALA A 59 21.53 10.63 -4.59
N ARG A 60 20.88 11.10 -3.52
CA ARG A 60 19.88 10.30 -2.76
C ARG A 60 18.65 9.95 -3.59
N ASN A 61 18.23 10.86 -4.47
CA ASN A 61 17.05 10.71 -5.31
C ASN A 61 17.28 9.95 -6.63
N MET A 62 18.53 9.77 -7.05
CA MET A 62 18.88 9.10 -8.32
C MET A 62 18.49 7.62 -8.37
N LEU A 63 18.42 6.96 -7.21
CA LEU A 63 18.10 5.54 -7.11
C LEU A 63 16.78 5.33 -6.36
N PRO A 64 15.98 4.31 -6.74
CA PRO A 64 14.64 4.09 -6.21
C PRO A 64 14.58 3.61 -4.75
N ASP A 65 15.71 3.22 -4.16
CA ASP A 65 15.81 2.65 -2.81
C ASP A 65 15.71 3.71 -1.70
N MET A 66 16.14 4.94 -1.97
CA MET A 66 16.14 6.04 -0.99
C MET A 66 15.51 7.33 -1.50
N CYS A 67 14.98 7.34 -2.73
CA CYS A 67 14.41 8.54 -3.29
C CYS A 67 13.10 8.98 -2.61
N ASP A 68 12.84 10.28 -2.72
CA ASP A 68 11.61 10.92 -2.32
C ASP A 68 10.43 10.43 -3.16
N GLU A 69 9.21 10.64 -2.66
CA GLU A 69 7.99 10.13 -3.27
C GLU A 69 7.82 10.56 -4.75
N GLU A 70 8.12 11.82 -5.08
CA GLU A 70 8.00 12.34 -6.44
C GLU A 70 8.93 11.64 -7.43
N TRP A 71 10.17 11.37 -7.01
CA TRP A 71 11.14 10.63 -7.81
C TRP A 71 10.76 9.16 -7.92
N LEU A 72 10.21 8.58 -6.85
CA LEU A 72 9.73 7.21 -6.85
C LEU A 72 8.62 6.99 -7.88
N TYR A 73 7.72 7.97 -8.10
CA TYR A 73 6.72 7.91 -9.18
C TYR A 73 7.39 7.74 -10.55
N ARG A 74 8.47 8.47 -10.83
CA ARG A 74 9.18 8.36 -12.11
C ARG A 74 9.82 6.98 -12.28
N HIS A 75 10.50 6.48 -11.24
CA HIS A 75 11.09 5.13 -11.25
C HIS A 75 10.03 4.03 -11.40
N ALA A 76 8.92 4.16 -10.69
CA ALA A 76 7.80 3.26 -10.75
C ALA A 76 7.17 3.18 -12.15
N MET A 77 6.99 4.32 -12.82
CA MET A 77 6.47 4.34 -14.20
C MET A 77 7.40 3.63 -15.19
N ILE A 78 8.72 3.80 -15.04
CA ILE A 78 9.72 3.10 -15.87
C ILE A 78 9.56 1.57 -15.75
N LYS A 79 9.22 1.07 -14.56
CA LYS A 79 8.99 -0.35 -14.28
C LYS A 79 7.51 -0.79 -14.36
N ARG A 80 6.61 0.08 -14.83
CA ARG A 80 5.15 -0.16 -14.89
C ARG A 80 4.56 -0.64 -13.56
N CYS A 81 4.99 -0.02 -12.46
CA CYS A 81 4.61 -0.36 -11.10
C CYS A 81 3.91 0.83 -10.39
N PRO A 82 2.76 1.31 -10.89
CA PRO A 82 2.07 2.48 -10.33
C PRO A 82 1.65 2.24 -8.87
N ARG A 83 1.67 3.28 -8.03
CA ARG A 83 1.16 3.23 -6.65
C ARG A 83 -0.34 2.91 -6.69
N LYS A 84 -0.81 2.07 -5.77
CA LYS A 84 -2.25 1.77 -5.68
C LYS A 84 -2.98 2.94 -5.02
N ASN A 85 -4.01 3.42 -5.69
CA ASN A 85 -4.91 4.44 -5.14
C ASN A 85 -5.83 3.82 -4.09
N ALA A 86 -6.38 4.67 -3.22
CA ALA A 86 -7.44 4.26 -2.32
C ALA A 86 -8.68 3.75 -3.10
N VAL A 87 -9.35 2.75 -2.54
CA VAL A 87 -10.58 2.15 -3.07
C VAL A 87 -11.69 2.37 -2.06
N SER A 88 -12.86 2.81 -2.52
CA SER A 88 -14.05 2.96 -1.67
C SER A 88 -14.65 1.61 -1.29
N ALA A 89 -15.04 1.48 -0.03
CA ALA A 89 -15.83 0.34 0.42
C ALA A 89 -17.18 0.29 -0.29
N LYS A 90 -17.63 -0.92 -0.61
CA LYS A 90 -18.91 -1.20 -1.25
C LYS A 90 -19.63 -2.28 -0.45
N GLY A 91 -20.95 -2.25 -0.51
CA GLY A 91 -21.79 -3.25 0.14
C GLY A 91 -23.24 -2.87 0.04
N PHE A 92 -24.04 -3.36 0.98
CA PHE A 92 -25.46 -3.09 1.02
C PHE A 92 -25.85 -2.41 2.34
N ALA A 93 -26.83 -1.52 2.27
CA ALA A 93 -27.55 -1.03 3.44
C ALA A 93 -28.95 -1.67 3.44
N ARG A 94 -29.39 -2.15 4.61
CA ARG A 94 -30.68 -2.81 4.80
C ARG A 94 -31.58 -2.03 5.76
N TRP A 95 -32.87 -2.07 5.46
CA TRP A 95 -33.93 -1.64 6.36
C TRP A 95 -34.95 -2.76 6.46
N ASP A 96 -35.29 -3.13 7.70
CA ASP A 96 -36.23 -4.20 8.02
C ASP A 96 -37.58 -3.62 8.47
N GLY A 97 -38.65 -4.40 8.34
CA GLY A 97 -39.97 -4.04 8.85
C GLY A 97 -40.65 -2.89 8.10
N ILE A 98 -40.29 -2.68 6.84
CA ILE A 98 -40.89 -1.61 6.03
C ILE A 98 -42.30 -2.00 5.57
N ALA A 99 -43.28 -1.14 5.84
CA ALA A 99 -44.62 -1.28 5.33
C ALA A 99 -44.75 -0.64 3.92
N GLY A 100 -45.41 -1.33 3.00
CA GLY A 100 -45.63 -0.86 1.63
C GLY A 100 -44.42 -1.04 0.72
N THR A 101 -44.34 -0.21 -0.33
CA THR A 101 -43.29 -0.26 -1.36
C THR A 101 -42.58 1.09 -1.55
N PRO A 102 -42.08 1.73 -0.49
CA PRO A 102 -41.30 2.96 -0.64
C PRO A 102 -40.00 2.69 -1.40
N GLU A 103 -39.48 3.72 -2.07
CA GLU A 103 -38.27 3.63 -2.89
C GLU A 103 -37.18 4.57 -2.36
N ILE A 104 -35.94 4.09 -2.37
CA ILE A 104 -34.78 4.95 -2.17
C ILE A 104 -34.19 5.25 -3.55
N PRO A 105 -34.12 6.52 -3.97
CA PRO A 105 -33.50 6.87 -5.24
C PRO A 105 -31.98 6.69 -5.19
N ALA A 106 -31.37 6.43 -6.35
CA ALA A 106 -29.93 6.53 -6.51
C ALA A 106 -29.44 7.94 -6.15
N GLY A 107 -28.23 8.06 -5.59
CA GLY A 107 -27.67 9.35 -5.16
C GLY A 107 -28.14 9.81 -3.79
N THR A 108 -28.87 8.99 -3.04
CA THR A 108 -29.25 9.30 -1.65
C THR A 108 -28.04 9.18 -0.74
N GLN A 109 -27.75 10.23 0.03
CA GLN A 109 -26.69 10.21 1.03
C GLN A 109 -27.15 9.54 2.33
N ILE A 110 -26.30 8.65 2.82
CA ILE A 110 -26.44 7.92 4.07
C ILE A 110 -25.20 8.22 4.90
N GLN A 111 -25.35 8.39 6.21
CA GLN A 111 -24.27 8.77 7.12
C GLN A 111 -24.21 7.82 8.30
N ARG A 112 -22.99 7.41 8.68
CA ARG A 112 -22.71 6.67 9.92
C ARG A 112 -22.46 7.66 11.07
N ASP A 113 -22.62 7.20 12.30
CA ASP A 113 -22.51 8.05 13.50
C ASP A 113 -21.15 8.78 13.63
N ASP A 114 -20.08 8.28 13.00
CA ASP A 114 -18.74 8.87 12.95
C ASP A 114 -18.53 9.86 11.78
N GLN A 115 -19.62 10.29 11.15
CA GLN A 115 -19.66 11.21 10.02
C GLN A 115 -19.18 10.63 8.68
N VAL A 116 -18.84 9.35 8.58
CA VAL A 116 -18.56 8.72 7.28
C VAL A 116 -19.82 8.66 6.44
N THR A 117 -19.74 9.14 5.19
CA THR A 117 -20.87 9.21 4.27
C THR A 117 -20.78 8.17 3.16
N PHE A 118 -21.95 7.71 2.74
CA PHE A 118 -22.17 6.71 1.71
C PHE A 118 -23.24 7.20 0.75
N THR A 119 -23.12 6.86 -0.52
CA THR A 119 -24.11 7.18 -1.55
C THR A 119 -24.72 5.91 -2.12
N THR A 120 -26.04 5.92 -2.34
CA THR A 120 -26.76 4.81 -2.98
C THR A 120 -26.46 4.75 -4.48
N LEU A 121 -26.13 3.56 -4.98
CA LEU A 121 -25.72 3.37 -6.38
C LEU A 121 -26.90 3.20 -7.34
N GLN A 122 -28.03 2.70 -6.84
CA GLN A 122 -29.19 2.33 -7.65
C GLN A 122 -30.47 2.65 -6.90
N THR A 123 -31.52 2.97 -7.65
CA THR A 123 -32.87 3.12 -7.09
C THR A 123 -33.43 1.74 -6.78
N VAL A 124 -33.79 1.49 -5.51
CA VAL A 124 -34.34 0.21 -5.06
C VAL A 124 -35.66 0.42 -4.35
N LYS A 125 -36.64 -0.44 -4.65
CA LYS A 125 -37.96 -0.46 -4.01
C LYS A 125 -37.99 -1.53 -2.92
N ALA A 126 -38.66 -1.24 -1.80
CA ALA A 126 -38.85 -2.21 -0.75
C ALA A 126 -39.75 -3.35 -1.25
N SER A 127 -39.40 -4.59 -0.91
CA SER A 127 -40.17 -5.78 -1.27
C SER A 127 -40.17 -6.77 -0.11
N GLY A 128 -41.34 -7.29 0.24
CA GLY A 128 -41.47 -8.29 1.32
C GLY A 128 -41.03 -7.79 2.71
N GLY A 129 -41.12 -6.48 2.97
CA GLY A 129 -40.74 -5.87 4.25
C GLY A 129 -39.24 -5.63 4.44
N LEU A 130 -38.42 -5.97 3.44
CA LEU A 130 -36.98 -5.74 3.39
C LEU A 130 -36.65 -4.76 2.26
N LEU A 131 -35.77 -3.81 2.54
CA LEU A 131 -35.17 -2.95 1.54
C LEU A 131 -33.65 -3.07 1.63
N ARG A 132 -33.00 -3.56 0.58
CA ARG A 132 -31.56 -3.76 0.51
C ARG A 132 -30.99 -2.95 -0.66
N VAL A 133 -30.23 -1.91 -0.36
CA VAL A 133 -29.74 -0.93 -1.36
C VAL A 133 -28.23 -1.03 -1.48
N PRO A 134 -27.67 -1.13 -2.70
CA PRO A 134 -26.23 -1.08 -2.89
C PRO A 134 -25.70 0.33 -2.61
N VAL A 135 -24.65 0.42 -1.81
CA VAL A 135 -24.03 1.67 -1.36
C VAL A 135 -22.53 1.66 -1.60
N ILE A 136 -21.97 2.85 -1.81
CA ILE A 136 -20.53 3.09 -1.91
C ILE A 136 -20.11 4.18 -0.93
N ALA A 137 -18.96 4.02 -0.28
CA ALA A 137 -18.38 5.08 0.55
C ALA A 137 -17.93 6.26 -0.31
N ASP A 138 -18.28 7.48 0.10
CA ASP A 138 -17.94 8.70 -0.65
C ASP A 138 -16.43 8.97 -0.60
N VAL A 139 -15.81 8.70 0.55
CA VAL A 139 -14.36 8.78 0.74
C VAL A 139 -13.75 7.38 0.56
N ALA A 140 -12.79 7.28 -0.35
CA ALA A 140 -12.03 6.05 -0.56
C ALA A 140 -11.08 5.77 0.61
N GLY A 141 -10.96 4.51 1.02
CA GLY A 141 -10.12 4.10 2.16
C GLY A 141 -10.73 3.02 3.02
N THR A 142 -9.97 2.53 4.00
CA THR A 142 -10.45 1.49 4.94
C THR A 142 -11.47 2.02 5.92
N ALA A 143 -11.53 3.35 6.13
CA ALA A 143 -12.50 4.00 7.01
C ALA A 143 -13.97 3.73 6.59
N GLY A 144 -14.21 3.50 5.30
CA GLY A 144 -15.54 3.15 4.79
C GLY A 144 -15.98 1.71 5.08
N ASN A 145 -15.07 0.84 5.52
CA ASN A 145 -15.45 -0.53 5.89
C ASN A 145 -16.36 -0.49 7.13
N THR A 146 -17.46 -1.22 7.08
CA THR A 146 -18.52 -1.18 8.09
C THR A 146 -19.02 -2.59 8.34
N ASP A 147 -18.99 -3.04 9.58
CA ASP A 147 -19.50 -4.36 9.98
C ASP A 147 -21.02 -4.43 9.89
N ASP A 148 -21.55 -5.64 9.71
CA ASP A 148 -22.99 -5.89 9.73
C ASP A 148 -23.65 -5.35 11.01
N GLY A 149 -24.85 -4.80 10.87
CA GLY A 149 -25.64 -4.29 11.99
C GLY A 149 -25.21 -2.90 12.49
N THR A 150 -24.21 -2.27 11.87
CA THR A 150 -23.87 -0.87 12.18
C THR A 150 -24.98 0.07 11.73
N ALA A 151 -25.43 0.97 12.60
CA ALA A 151 -26.48 1.92 12.28
C ALA A 151 -26.03 2.94 11.23
N LEU A 152 -26.88 3.15 10.22
CA LEU A 152 -26.71 4.09 9.12
C LEU A 152 -27.94 5.00 9.06
N ARG A 153 -27.74 6.32 8.99
CA ARG A 153 -28.81 7.32 8.99
C ARG A 153 -28.97 7.96 7.62
N LEU A 154 -30.21 8.09 7.15
CA LEU A 154 -30.51 8.85 5.93
C LEU A 154 -30.23 10.34 6.16
N GLY A 155 -29.42 10.95 5.29
CA GLY A 155 -29.15 12.39 5.32
C GLY A 155 -30.38 13.22 4.91
N THR A 156 -31.16 12.69 3.96
CA THR A 156 -32.47 13.24 3.58
C THR A 156 -33.56 12.25 3.98
N PRO A 157 -34.53 12.63 4.83
CA PRO A 157 -35.64 11.75 5.17
C PRO A 157 -36.46 11.36 3.93
N ILE A 158 -36.79 10.08 3.81
CA ILE A 158 -37.63 9.54 2.73
C ILE A 158 -38.92 9.01 3.33
N THR A 159 -40.07 9.43 2.76
CA THR A 159 -41.39 9.04 3.25
C THR A 159 -41.57 7.52 3.21
N GLY A 160 -42.00 6.93 4.32
CA GLY A 160 -42.26 5.49 4.44
C GLY A 160 -41.03 4.65 4.80
N ILE A 161 -39.85 5.26 4.99
CA ILE A 161 -38.62 4.56 5.38
C ILE A 161 -38.12 5.14 6.71
N PRO A 162 -37.81 4.29 7.71
CA PRO A 162 -37.17 4.74 8.94
C PRO A 162 -35.84 5.46 8.63
N SER A 163 -35.57 6.55 9.35
CA SER A 163 -34.31 7.31 9.20
C SER A 163 -33.07 6.44 9.45
N THR A 164 -33.18 5.43 10.31
CA THR A 164 -32.09 4.50 10.62
C THR A 164 -32.27 3.18 9.87
N GLY A 165 -31.24 2.79 9.12
CA GLY A 165 -31.03 1.46 8.59
C GLY A 165 -29.76 0.85 9.16
N TYR A 166 -29.41 -0.33 8.69
CA TYR A 166 -28.23 -1.06 9.12
C TYR A 166 -27.35 -1.42 7.93
N ALA A 167 -26.03 -1.36 8.10
CA ALA A 167 -25.09 -1.94 7.15
C ALA A 167 -25.29 -3.45 7.06
N ASP A 168 -25.25 -4.01 5.86
CA ASP A 168 -25.15 -5.45 5.56
C ASP A 168 -23.74 -5.70 5.01
N THR A 169 -22.75 -5.55 5.91
CA THR A 169 -21.30 -5.62 5.69
C THR A 169 -20.78 -4.84 4.46
N LEU A 170 -20.17 -3.68 4.70
CA LEU A 170 -19.46 -2.93 3.66
C LEU A 170 -17.97 -3.25 3.75
N THR A 171 -17.41 -3.80 2.68
CA THR A 171 -16.00 -4.21 2.61
C THR A 171 -15.35 -3.78 1.30
N GLY A 172 -14.06 -4.09 1.12
CA GLY A 172 -13.30 -3.74 -0.07
C GLY A 172 -12.72 -2.32 -0.06
N GLY A 173 -12.95 -1.55 1.01
CA GLY A 173 -12.27 -0.29 1.23
C GLY A 173 -10.79 -0.53 1.55
N ALA A 174 -9.91 0.13 0.82
CA ALA A 174 -8.45 0.05 1.00
C ALA A 174 -7.84 1.44 0.87
N ASP A 175 -6.91 1.78 1.76
CA ASP A 175 -6.20 3.05 1.69
C ASP A 175 -5.21 3.09 0.53
N THR A 176 -4.76 4.29 0.19
CA THR A 176 -3.61 4.47 -0.70
C THR A 176 -2.43 3.69 -0.14
N GLU A 177 -1.75 2.94 -1.00
CA GLU A 177 -0.62 2.10 -0.62
C GLU A 177 0.43 2.92 0.14
N GLU A 178 0.90 2.43 1.28
CA GLU A 178 1.91 3.12 2.09
C GLU A 178 3.24 3.24 1.31
N LEU A 179 3.99 4.33 1.56
CA LEU A 179 5.15 4.72 0.73
C LEU A 179 6.26 3.65 0.74
N GLU A 180 6.65 3.14 1.92
CA GLU A 180 7.69 2.11 2.04
C GLU A 180 7.24 0.78 1.44
N THR A 181 5.96 0.43 1.58
CA THR A 181 5.35 -0.75 0.97
C THR A 181 5.40 -0.67 -0.55
N TRP A 182 5.05 0.49 -1.11
CA TRP A 182 5.15 0.74 -2.54
C TRP A 182 6.61 0.74 -3.02
N ARG A 183 7.53 1.36 -2.27
CA ARG A 183 8.97 1.35 -2.59
C ARG A 183 9.51 -0.08 -2.63
N ALA A 184 9.15 -0.92 -1.66
CA ALA A 184 9.52 -2.33 -1.65
C ALA A 184 9.01 -3.07 -2.91
N ARG A 185 7.78 -2.79 -3.36
CA ARG A 185 7.23 -3.36 -4.61
C ARG A 185 7.97 -2.86 -5.86
N VAL A 186 8.33 -1.57 -5.90
CA VAL A 186 9.17 -1.02 -6.98
C VAL A 186 10.53 -1.71 -7.00
N MET A 187 11.18 -1.85 -5.84
CA MET A 187 12.46 -2.55 -5.72
C MET A 187 12.36 -4.03 -6.11
N GLU A 188 11.28 -4.72 -5.74
CA GLU A 188 11.00 -6.11 -6.16
C GLU A 188 11.01 -6.23 -7.69
N ARG A 189 10.48 -5.23 -8.42
CA ARG A 189 10.50 -5.18 -9.90
C ARG A 189 11.88 -4.85 -10.50
N TYR A 190 12.77 -4.24 -9.71
CA TYR A 190 14.16 -4.05 -10.12
C TYR A 190 14.99 -5.32 -9.94
N TYR A 191 14.76 -6.07 -8.85
CA TYR A 191 15.43 -7.35 -8.61
C TYR A 191 14.91 -8.47 -9.51
N TRP A 192 13.60 -8.57 -9.70
CA TRP A 192 12.94 -9.64 -10.45
C TRP A 192 12.32 -9.10 -11.74
N ILE A 193 13.02 -9.30 -12.85
CA ILE A 193 12.54 -8.95 -14.18
C ILE A 193 11.46 -9.96 -14.58
N PRO A 194 10.28 -9.52 -15.09
CA PRO A 194 9.21 -10.44 -15.48
C PRO A 194 9.67 -11.46 -16.51
N GLN A 195 9.40 -12.75 -16.28
CA GLN A 195 9.83 -13.86 -17.14
C GLN A 195 8.68 -14.53 -17.92
N GLY A 196 7.45 -14.04 -17.76
CA GLY A 196 6.29 -14.52 -18.52
C GLY A 196 5.69 -15.82 -17.99
N GLY A 197 5.83 -16.10 -16.69
CA GLY A 197 5.25 -17.28 -16.03
C GLY A 197 6.18 -17.97 -15.03
N ALA A 198 7.23 -17.31 -14.56
CA ALA A 198 8.03 -17.83 -13.46
C ALA A 198 7.30 -17.65 -12.11
N ASP A 199 7.69 -18.41 -11.09
CA ASP A 199 7.07 -18.30 -9.76
C ASP A 199 6.98 -16.87 -9.21
N PRO A 200 8.00 -15.99 -9.35
CA PRO A 200 7.92 -14.62 -8.87
C PRO A 200 6.89 -13.78 -9.64
N ASP A 201 6.64 -14.08 -10.91
CA ASP A 201 5.72 -13.30 -11.76
C ASP A 201 4.31 -13.34 -11.19
N TYR A 202 3.84 -14.53 -10.81
CA TYR A 202 2.53 -14.71 -10.22
C TYR A 202 2.37 -13.99 -8.87
N VAL A 203 3.42 -13.96 -8.03
CA VAL A 203 3.43 -13.20 -6.78
C VAL A 203 3.31 -11.70 -7.07
N ILE A 204 4.08 -11.22 -8.03
CA ILE A 204 4.09 -9.82 -8.45
C ILE A 204 2.72 -9.41 -9.00
N TRP A 205 2.13 -10.19 -9.90
CA TRP A 205 0.81 -9.91 -10.49
C TRP A 205 -0.30 -9.91 -9.43
N ALA A 206 -0.27 -10.86 -8.49
CA ALA A 206 -1.23 -10.90 -7.40
C ALA A 206 -1.15 -9.64 -6.51
N LYS A 207 0.06 -9.16 -6.25
CA LYS A 207 0.32 -7.92 -5.50
C LYS A 207 -0.03 -6.65 -6.28
N GLU A 208 -0.47 -6.68 -7.53
CA GLU A 208 -0.92 -5.47 -8.24
C GLU A 208 -2.34 -5.06 -7.85
N ILE A 209 -3.15 -5.99 -7.37
CA ILE A 209 -4.53 -5.73 -6.94
C ILE A 209 -4.56 -4.98 -5.60
N ALA A 210 -5.38 -3.92 -5.52
CA ALA A 210 -5.61 -3.16 -4.30
C ALA A 210 -6.19 -4.04 -3.19
N GLY A 211 -5.69 -3.91 -1.96
CA GLY A 211 -6.07 -4.76 -0.83
C GLY A 211 -5.20 -6.01 -0.63
N ILE A 212 -4.50 -6.49 -1.66
CA ILE A 212 -3.51 -7.58 -1.51
C ILE A 212 -2.16 -7.02 -1.12
N THR A 213 -1.58 -7.53 -0.04
CA THR A 213 -0.27 -7.10 0.47
C THR A 213 0.78 -8.22 0.43
N ARG A 214 0.35 -9.48 0.47
CA ARG A 214 1.24 -10.66 0.43
C ARG A 214 0.68 -11.72 -0.50
N ALA A 215 1.58 -12.43 -1.19
CA ALA A 215 1.22 -13.53 -2.05
C ALA A 215 2.33 -14.59 -2.10
N TRP A 216 1.95 -15.85 -2.36
CA TRP A 216 2.84 -16.99 -2.50
C TRP A 216 2.42 -17.87 -3.66
N THR A 217 3.38 -18.54 -4.28
CA THR A 217 3.16 -19.41 -5.44
C THR A 217 3.53 -20.84 -5.14
N PHE A 218 2.67 -21.75 -5.60
CA PHE A 218 2.79 -23.19 -5.41
C PHE A 218 2.73 -23.87 -6.78
N ARG A 219 3.81 -24.55 -7.13
CA ARG A 219 3.84 -25.39 -8.34
C ARG A 219 3.03 -26.66 -8.10
N HIS A 220 2.35 -27.13 -9.14
CA HIS A 220 1.59 -28.39 -9.15
C HIS A 220 0.47 -28.50 -8.11
N TYR A 221 -0.10 -27.37 -7.70
CA TYR A 221 -1.09 -27.31 -6.62
C TYR A 221 -2.29 -28.27 -6.79
N LYS A 222 -2.76 -28.47 -8.03
CA LYS A 222 -3.79 -29.48 -8.38
C LYS A 222 -3.31 -30.42 -9.48
N GLY A 223 -2.04 -30.83 -9.42
CA GLY A 223 -1.43 -31.74 -10.39
C GLY A 223 -0.52 -31.04 -11.40
N THR A 224 0.09 -31.85 -12.27
CA THR A 224 1.09 -31.39 -13.24
C THR A 224 0.54 -30.29 -14.16
N GLY A 225 1.33 -29.25 -14.39
CA GLY A 225 0.93 -28.10 -15.21
C GLY A 225 0.02 -27.08 -14.52
N THR A 226 -0.31 -27.24 -13.23
CA THR A 226 -1.12 -26.26 -12.49
C THR A 226 -0.28 -25.35 -11.59
N VAL A 227 -0.71 -24.10 -11.41
CA VAL A 227 -0.11 -23.12 -10.49
C VAL A 227 -1.15 -22.67 -9.47
N GLY A 228 -0.80 -22.77 -8.19
CA GLY A 228 -1.56 -22.22 -7.07
C GLY A 228 -0.98 -20.88 -6.65
N VAL A 229 -1.82 -19.86 -6.48
CA VAL A 229 -1.45 -18.54 -5.96
C VAL A 229 -2.26 -18.28 -4.70
N MET A 230 -1.57 -18.21 -3.57
CA MET A 230 -2.18 -17.88 -2.28
C MET A 230 -2.03 -16.38 -2.04
N VAL A 231 -3.11 -15.71 -1.63
CA VAL A 231 -3.11 -14.26 -1.38
C VAL A 231 -3.56 -13.93 0.05
N ALA A 232 -2.97 -12.88 0.62
CA ALA A 232 -3.27 -12.37 1.94
C ALA A 232 -3.25 -10.83 2.00
N THR A 233 -3.96 -10.30 3.00
CA THR A 233 -3.98 -8.87 3.34
C THR A 233 -3.16 -8.62 4.60
N SER A 234 -2.76 -7.36 4.85
CA SER A 234 -2.07 -6.97 6.08
C SER A 234 -3.02 -6.65 7.23
N ASN A 235 -4.32 -6.97 7.10
CA ASN A 235 -5.28 -6.75 8.17
C ASN A 235 -4.95 -7.71 9.34
N PRO A 236 -4.68 -7.18 10.55
CA PRO A 236 -4.32 -8.00 11.70
C PRO A 236 -5.48 -8.85 12.23
N VAL A 237 -6.72 -8.48 11.94
CA VAL A 237 -7.93 -9.19 12.39
C VAL A 237 -8.34 -10.26 11.38
N ASN A 238 -8.39 -9.90 10.10
CA ASN A 238 -8.83 -10.77 9.01
C ASN A 238 -7.78 -10.79 7.87
N PRO A 239 -6.68 -11.54 8.00
CA PRO A 239 -5.63 -11.60 6.98
C PRO A 239 -6.09 -12.31 5.70
N ALA A 240 -7.13 -13.14 5.76
CA ALA A 240 -7.72 -13.80 4.60
C ALA A 240 -8.59 -12.81 3.79
N PRO A 241 -8.29 -12.56 2.51
CA PRO A 241 -9.13 -11.72 1.65
C PRO A 241 -10.46 -12.41 1.33
N GLY A 242 -11.52 -11.63 1.14
CA GLY A 242 -12.83 -12.13 0.71
C GLY A 242 -12.84 -12.65 -0.74
N ASP A 243 -13.85 -13.44 -1.07
CA ASP A 243 -13.95 -14.16 -2.36
C ASP A 243 -13.95 -13.24 -3.58
N ASP A 244 -14.58 -12.06 -3.47
CA ASP A 244 -14.58 -11.06 -4.55
C ASP A 244 -13.17 -10.59 -4.90
N LEU A 245 -12.32 -10.42 -3.88
CA LEU A 245 -10.95 -9.98 -4.06
C LEU A 245 -10.08 -11.11 -4.64
N VAL A 246 -10.29 -12.36 -4.19
CA VAL A 246 -9.65 -13.55 -4.78
C VAL A 246 -10.00 -13.70 -6.26
N LYS A 247 -11.28 -13.47 -6.61
CA LYS A 247 -11.75 -13.49 -7.99
C LYS A 247 -11.10 -12.38 -8.82
N ALA A 248 -11.02 -11.15 -8.29
CA ALA A 248 -10.36 -10.04 -8.97
C ALA A 248 -8.87 -10.33 -9.26
N VAL A 249 -8.16 -10.97 -8.33
CA VAL A 249 -6.77 -11.43 -8.54
C VAL A 249 -6.70 -12.46 -9.66
N ARG A 250 -7.62 -13.46 -9.65
CA ARG A 250 -7.66 -14.48 -10.69
C ARG A 250 -7.88 -13.86 -12.07
N ASP A 251 -8.86 -12.99 -12.20
CA ASP A 251 -9.23 -12.35 -13.46
C ASP A 251 -8.09 -11.47 -14.01
N HIS A 252 -7.27 -10.88 -13.12
CA HIS A 252 -6.08 -10.11 -13.49
C HIS A 252 -4.89 -10.98 -13.96
N ILE A 253 -4.66 -12.13 -13.31
CA ILE A 253 -3.54 -13.02 -13.64
C ILE A 253 -3.81 -13.82 -14.92
N LEU A 254 -5.05 -14.24 -15.16
CA LEU A 254 -5.43 -15.08 -16.31
C LEU A 254 -4.88 -14.61 -17.67
N PRO A 255 -4.98 -13.32 -18.07
CA PRO A 255 -4.43 -12.84 -19.34
C PRO A 255 -2.89 -12.75 -19.38
N LEU A 256 -2.21 -12.79 -18.23
CA LEU A 256 -0.75 -12.67 -18.11
C LEU A 256 -0.06 -14.05 -18.04
N ALA A 257 -0.80 -15.07 -17.60
CA ALA A 257 -0.30 -16.43 -17.47
C ALA A 257 0.07 -17.02 -18.85
N PRO A 258 1.13 -17.86 -18.92
CA PRO A 258 1.53 -18.51 -20.16
C PRO A 258 0.43 -19.42 -20.71
N VAL A 259 0.23 -19.37 -22.02
CA VAL A 259 -0.82 -20.12 -22.74
C VAL A 259 -0.68 -21.65 -22.58
N ALA A 260 0.53 -22.14 -22.27
CA ALA A 260 0.82 -23.57 -22.13
C ALA A 260 0.51 -24.16 -20.73
N GLY A 261 0.04 -23.36 -19.77
CA GLY A 261 -0.31 -23.84 -18.42
C GLY A 261 -1.61 -24.65 -18.39
N GLY A 262 -1.64 -25.75 -17.65
CA GLY A 262 -2.81 -26.61 -17.50
C GLY A 262 -3.93 -26.01 -16.62
N GLY A 263 -3.61 -25.06 -15.73
CA GLY A 263 -4.62 -24.31 -14.97
C GLY A 263 -4.07 -23.41 -13.86
N LEU A 264 -4.78 -22.30 -13.59
CA LEU A 264 -4.48 -21.33 -12.52
C LEU A 264 -5.51 -21.42 -11.38
N PHE A 265 -5.02 -21.55 -10.15
CA PHE A 265 -5.85 -21.56 -8.94
C PHE A 265 -5.41 -20.42 -8.01
N VAL A 266 -6.28 -19.44 -7.79
CA VAL A 266 -6.05 -18.38 -6.79
C VAL A 266 -6.93 -18.65 -5.58
N PHE A 267 -6.37 -18.57 -4.37
CA PHE A 267 -7.10 -18.83 -3.12
C PHE A 267 -6.60 -17.94 -1.97
N ALA A 268 -7.48 -17.68 -1.00
CA ALA A 268 -7.13 -16.94 0.21
C ALA A 268 -6.27 -17.78 1.16
N ALA A 269 -5.36 -17.13 1.89
CA ALA A 269 -4.64 -17.76 2.98
C ALA A 269 -5.60 -18.28 4.07
N THR A 270 -5.34 -19.48 4.60
CA THR A 270 -6.19 -20.08 5.64
C THR A 270 -5.75 -19.61 7.03
N GLU A 271 -6.70 -19.08 7.81
CA GLU A 271 -6.42 -18.62 9.17
C GLU A 271 -6.22 -19.79 10.13
N LYS A 272 -5.14 -19.74 10.90
CA LYS A 272 -4.88 -20.69 11.98
C LYS A 272 -4.88 -19.96 13.32
N LYS A 273 -5.94 -20.12 14.11
CA LYS A 273 -6.00 -19.59 15.47
C LYS A 273 -5.01 -20.35 16.36
N HIS A 274 -4.03 -19.65 16.92
CA HIS A 274 -3.14 -20.19 17.94
C HIS A 274 -3.68 -19.81 19.33
N SER A 275 -4.30 -20.75 20.04
CA SER A 275 -4.63 -20.60 21.47
C SER A 275 -3.38 -20.80 22.32
N GLY A 276 -2.45 -19.86 22.25
CA GLY A 276 -1.21 -19.91 23.02
C GLY A 276 -1.40 -19.37 24.44
N ASN A 277 -1.51 -20.27 25.43
CA ASN A 277 -1.28 -19.90 26.83
C ASN A 277 0.23 -19.60 26.97
N SER A 278 0.59 -18.33 27.19
CA SER A 278 1.99 -17.86 27.17
C SER A 278 2.76 -18.33 28.41
N ARG A 279 3.18 -19.60 28.43
CA ARG A 279 4.28 -20.02 29.30
C ARG A 279 5.60 -19.68 28.62
N THR A 280 6.21 -18.62 29.12
CA THR A 280 7.56 -18.17 28.80
C THR A 280 8.57 -19.32 28.96
N GLY A 281 9.29 -19.63 27.89
CA GLY A 281 10.63 -20.23 27.97
C GLY A 281 10.74 -21.75 27.88
N GLN A 282 10.43 -22.35 26.72
CA GLN A 282 11.09 -23.59 26.30
C GLN A 282 11.36 -23.55 24.78
N ARG A 283 12.63 -23.37 24.41
CA ARG A 283 13.12 -23.59 23.05
C ARG A 283 13.14 -25.09 22.79
N TYR A 284 12.32 -25.58 21.88
CA TYR A 284 12.50 -26.90 21.26
C TYR A 284 13.43 -26.75 20.04
N PRO A 285 14.50 -27.56 19.92
CA PRO A 285 15.38 -27.50 18.77
C PRO A 285 14.76 -28.28 17.61
N GLY A 286 14.81 -27.73 16.39
CA GLY A 286 14.69 -28.55 15.18
C GLY A 286 13.59 -28.22 14.16
N ASN A 287 12.82 -27.14 14.28
CA ASN A 287 11.87 -26.74 13.23
C ASN A 287 12.07 -25.27 12.85
N SER A 288 12.36 -25.02 11.57
CA SER A 288 12.36 -23.70 10.96
C SER A 288 10.91 -23.17 10.90
N TYR A 289 10.45 -22.61 12.01
CA TYR A 289 9.16 -21.94 12.10
C TYR A 289 9.25 -20.52 11.55
N CYS A 290 8.36 -20.16 10.62
CA CYS A 290 8.10 -18.77 10.27
C CYS A 290 7.42 -18.08 11.47
N HIS A 291 8.20 -17.29 12.20
CA HIS A 291 7.80 -16.70 13.49
C HIS A 291 6.61 -15.71 13.43
N TYR A 292 6.12 -15.35 12.24
CA TYR A 292 5.06 -14.34 12.07
C TYR A 292 3.73 -14.87 11.52
N CYS A 293 3.63 -16.14 11.11
CA CYS A 293 2.39 -16.64 10.48
C CYS A 293 1.92 -18.01 10.98
N GLY A 294 2.69 -18.75 11.78
CA GLY A 294 2.21 -19.99 12.43
C GLY A 294 1.70 -21.11 11.48
N ALA A 295 1.82 -20.93 10.17
CA ALA A 295 1.49 -21.92 9.16
C ALA A 295 2.59 -22.97 9.11
N LYS A 296 2.21 -24.25 9.19
CA LYS A 296 3.09 -25.32 8.71
C LYS A 296 3.17 -25.17 7.20
N CYS A 297 4.37 -25.07 6.65
CA CYS A 297 4.59 -25.49 5.28
C CYS A 297 4.03 -26.92 5.19
N ALA A 298 2.96 -27.12 4.42
CA ALA A 298 2.60 -28.47 4.03
C ALA A 298 3.76 -28.97 3.17
N ASP A 299 4.44 -30.02 3.63
CA ASP A 299 5.41 -30.75 2.83
C ASP A 299 4.69 -31.22 1.56
N ALA A 300 4.94 -30.52 0.46
CA ALA A 300 4.62 -31.00 -0.88
C ALA A 300 5.78 -31.91 -1.29
N ALA A 301 5.56 -33.21 -1.15
CA ALA A 301 6.29 -34.22 -1.91
C ALA A 301 5.89 -34.14 -3.40
#